data_AF-A0A6L6IXX2-F1
#
_entry.id   AF-A0A6L6IXX2-F1
#
_cell.length_a   1.000
_cell.length_b   1.000
_cell.length_c   1.000
_cell.angle_alpha   90.00
_cell.angle_beta   90.00
_cell.angle_gamma   90.00
#
_symmetry.space_group_name_H-M   'P 1'
#
loop_
_entity.id
_entity.type
_entity.pdbx_description
1 polymer ?
#
loop_
_entity_poly.entity_id
_entity_poly.type
_entity_poly.pdbx_seq_one_letter_code
_entity_poly.pdbx_strand_id
1 'polypeptide(L)' 'MSRLMILTLMLSVSACASTPASGPAICDATRGSRAGLADALLSDGGPESQRAGLLVLDQMAAGCG' A
#
# COMPACT_ATOMS: atom_id res chain seq x y z
N MET A 1 35.44 -13.70 8.66
CA MET A 1 34.05 -14.20 8.80
C MET A 1 33.07 -13.11 9.25
N SER A 2 33.30 -12.39 10.36
CA SER A 2 32.37 -11.36 10.87
C SER A 2 32.04 -10.22 9.86
N ARG A 3 33.02 -9.79 9.05
CA ARG A 3 32.82 -8.72 8.03
C ARG A 3 31.87 -9.10 6.89
N LEU A 4 31.83 -10.37 6.49
CA LEU A 4 30.90 -10.85 5.46
C LEU A 4 29.46 -10.86 5.97
N MET A 5 29.27 -11.19 7.25
CA MET A 5 27.96 -11.27 7.90
C MET A 5 27.28 -9.90 8.01
N ILE A 6 28.05 -8.85 8.31
CA ILE A 6 27.57 -7.46 8.35
C ILE A 6 27.14 -7.00 6.94
N LEU A 7 27.90 -7.37 5.91
CA LEU A 7 27.58 -6.99 4.53
C LEU A 7 26.27 -7.64 4.07
N THR A 8 26.07 -8.93 4.35
CA THR A 8 24.83 -9.65 4.02
C THR A 8 23.61 -9.10 4.75
N LEU A 9 23.76 -8.64 6.01
CA LEU A 9 22.69 -8.02 6.77
C LEU A 9 22.31 -6.64 6.20
N MET A 10 23.30 -5.87 5.74
CA MET A 10 23.05 -4.57 5.12
C MET A 10 22.35 -4.71 3.76
N LEU A 11 22.68 -5.73 2.96
CA LEU A 11 22.02 -6.00 1.68
C LEU A 11 20.56 -6.48 1.83
N SER A 12 20.24 -7.25 2.87
CA SER A 12 18.86 -7.73 3.09
C SER A 12 17.93 -6.62 3.60
N VAL A 13 18.45 -5.70 4.41
CA VAL A 13 17.68 -4.53 4.90
C VAL A 13 17.41 -3.54 3.77
N SER A 14 18.39 -3.27 2.89
CA SER A 14 18.19 -2.38 1.75
C SER A 14 17.27 -2.99 0.69
N ALA A 15 17.35 -4.30 0.46
CA ALA A 15 16.44 -4.98 -0.45
C ALA A 15 14.97 -4.82 -0.02
N CYS A 16 14.67 -4.96 1.26
CA CYS A 16 13.30 -4.82 1.77
C CYS A 16 12.78 -3.37 1.67
N ALA A 17 13.65 -2.38 1.83
CA ALA A 17 13.31 -0.96 1.75
C ALA A 17 13.17 -0.45 0.31
N SER A 18 13.74 -1.13 -0.68
CA SER A 18 13.75 -0.71 -2.09
C SER A 18 12.93 -1.60 -3.03
N THR A 19 12.25 -2.62 -2.51
CA THR A 19 11.34 -3.42 -3.36
C THR A 19 10.13 -2.57 -3.75
N PRO A 20 9.87 -2.35 -5.05
CA PRO A 20 8.64 -1.71 -5.48
C PRO A 20 7.44 -2.53 -4.99
N ALA A 21 6.37 -1.86 -4.55
CA ALA A 21 5.21 -2.59 -4.08
C ALA A 21 4.60 -3.38 -5.25
N SER A 22 4.28 -4.65 -4.98
CA SER A 22 3.64 -5.50 -5.96
C SER A 22 2.13 -5.23 -6.01
N GLY A 23 1.49 -5.46 -7.16
CA GLY A 23 0.03 -5.37 -7.29
C GLY A 23 -0.74 -6.15 -6.20
N PRO A 24 -0.35 -7.39 -5.86
CA PRO A 24 -0.93 -8.13 -4.73
C PRO A 24 -0.78 -7.40 -3.39
N ALA A 25 0.41 -6.85 -3.09
CA ALA A 25 0.64 -6.13 -1.84
C ALA A 25 -0.21 -4.85 -1.75
N ILE A 26 -0.35 -4.11 -2.85
CA ILE A 26 -1.24 -2.92 -2.91
C ILE A 26 -2.70 -3.34 -2.73
N CYS A 27 -3.13 -4.43 -3.38
CA CYS A 27 -4.47 -4.96 -3.22
C CYS A 27 -4.78 -5.38 -1.77
N ASP A 28 -3.84 -6.07 -1.12
CA ASP A 28 -4.02 -6.48 0.26
C ASP A 28 -4.05 -5.27 1.21
N ALA A 29 -3.12 -4.32 1.03
CA ALA A 29 -3.05 -3.10 1.82
C ALA A 29 -4.29 -2.19 1.66
N THR A 30 -4.94 -2.18 0.49
CA THR A 30 -6.12 -1.35 0.20
C THR A 30 -7.44 -2.08 0.39
N ARG A 31 -7.46 -3.33 0.87
CA ARG A 31 -8.69 -4.12 0.99
C ARG A 31 -9.76 -3.43 1.84
N GLY A 32 -9.38 -2.91 3.01
CA GLY A 32 -10.30 -2.24 3.93
C GLY A 32 -10.85 -0.93 3.37
N SER A 33 -10.00 -0.09 2.78
CA SER A 33 -10.43 1.19 2.20
C SER A 33 -11.32 1.00 0.98
N ARG A 34 -11.07 -0.04 0.15
CA ARG A 34 -11.96 -0.40 -0.96
C ARG A 34 -13.32 -0.92 -0.49
N ALA A 35 -13.37 -1.68 0.59
CA ALA A 35 -14.64 -2.10 1.19
C ALA A 35 -15.41 -0.89 1.75
N GLY A 36 -14.73 0.04 2.44
CA GLY A 36 -15.35 1.27 2.92
C GLY A 36 -15.85 2.19 1.79
N LEU A 37 -15.12 2.27 0.68
CA LEU A 37 -15.59 2.97 -0.51
C LEU A 37 -16.85 2.31 -1.09
N ALA A 38 -16.88 0.98 -1.20
CA ALA A 38 -18.06 0.27 -1.71
C ALA A 38 -19.30 0.54 -0.85
N ASP A 39 -19.15 0.56 0.48
CA ASP A 39 -20.23 0.93 1.41
C ASP A 39 -20.70 2.38 1.20
N ALA A 40 -19.76 3.33 1.10
CA ALA A 40 -20.08 4.74 0.85
C ALA A 40 -20.77 4.98 -0.51
N LEU A 41 -20.42 4.20 -1.54
CA LEU A 41 -21.09 4.23 -2.84
C LEU A 41 -22.54 3.74 -2.76
N LEU A 42 -22.80 2.72 -1.93
CA LEU A 42 -24.16 2.20 -1.72
C LEU A 42 -25.01 3.13 -0.85
N SER A 43 -24.40 3.75 0.17
CA SER A 43 -25.11 4.61 1.13
C SER A 43 -25.44 5.99 0.58
N ASP A 44 -24.51 6.63 -0.13
CA ASP A 44 -24.63 8.02 -0.59
C ASP A 44 -24.34 8.15 -2.08
N GLY A 45 -23.27 7.52 -2.57
CA GLY A 45 -22.84 7.66 -3.98
C GLY A 45 -22.41 9.08 -4.36
N GLY A 46 -22.33 10.00 -3.38
CA GLY A 46 -22.06 11.41 -3.52
C GLY A 46 -20.81 11.82 -2.73
N PRO A 47 -20.85 12.90 -1.93
CA PRO A 47 -19.69 13.46 -1.24
C PRO A 47 -18.91 12.45 -0.38
N GLU A 48 -19.58 11.55 0.34
CA GLU A 48 -18.89 10.57 1.19
C GLU A 48 -18.16 9.53 0.35
N SER A 49 -18.78 9.08 -0.74
CA SER A 49 -18.14 8.14 -1.67
C SER A 49 -16.92 8.77 -2.37
N GLN A 50 -16.99 10.07 -2.71
CA GLN A 50 -15.87 10.81 -3.28
C GLN A 50 -14.71 10.92 -2.29
N ARG A 51 -15.00 11.30 -1.04
CA ARG A 51 -14.01 11.38 0.03
C ARG A 51 -13.36 10.02 0.30
N ALA A 52 -14.16 8.95 0.40
CA ALA A 52 -13.64 7.58 0.56
C ALA A 52 -12.79 7.17 -0.65
N GLY A 53 -13.16 7.59 -1.85
CA GLY A 53 -12.43 7.32 -3.09
C GLY A 53 -11.04 7.97 -3.10
N LEU A 54 -10.94 9.21 -2.64
CA LEU A 54 -9.66 9.92 -2.50
C LEU A 54 -8.71 9.18 -1.55
N LEU A 55 -9.22 8.65 -0.43
CA LEU A 55 -8.41 7.86 0.50
C LEU A 55 -7.84 6.58 -0.13
N VAL A 56 -8.63 5.89 -0.96
CA VAL A 56 -8.17 4.71 -1.69
C VAL A 56 -7.08 5.09 -2.70
N LEU A 57 -7.27 6.20 -3.44
CA LEU A 57 -6.29 6.70 -4.41
C LEU A 57 -4.97 7.09 -3.76
N ASP A 58 -4.99 7.80 -2.63
CA ASP A 58 -3.79 8.18 -1.89
C ASP A 58 -2.99 6.94 -1.43
N GLN A 59 -3.70 5.91 -0.94
CA GLN A 59 -3.06 4.67 -0.51
C GLN A 59 -2.44 3.88 -1.67
N MET A 60 -3.11 3.86 -2.84
CA MET A 60 -2.54 3.26 -4.04
C MET A 60 -1.32 4.04 -4.56
N ALA A 61 -1.38 5.37 -4.54
CA ALA A 61 -0.27 6.22 -4.93
C ALA A 61 0.97 5.99 -4.05
N ALA A 62 0.78 5.83 -2.74
CA ALA A 62 1.86 5.50 -1.81
C ALA A 62 2.49 4.11 -2.08
N GLY A 63 1.75 3.18 -2.68
CA GLY A 63 2.27 1.86 -3.06
C GLY A 63 2.95 1.83 -4.43
N CYS A 64 2.53 2.69 -5.37
CA CYS A 64 3.08 2.74 -6.73
C CYS A 64 4.32 3.64 -6.89
N GLY A 65 4.69 4.39 -5.84
CA GLY A 65 5.80 5.35 -5.82
C GLY A 65 7.18 4.75 -5.58
#